data_AF-F7RU81-F1
#
_entry.id   AF-F7RU81-F1
#
_cell.length_a   1.000
_cell.length_b   1.000
_cell.length_c   1.000
_cell.angle_alpha   90.00
_cell.angle_beta   90.00
_cell.angle_gamma   90.00
#
_symmetry.space_group_name_H-M   'P 1'
#
loop_
_entity.id
_entity.type
_entity.pdbx_description
1 polymer ?
#
loop_
_entity_poly.entity_id
_entity_poly.type
_entity_poly.pdbx_seq_one_letter_code
_entity_poly.pdbx_strand_id
1 'polypeptide(L)' 'MDGELYVCSPLYKQHYRLTTGACLEDPQLRAQKVDIRIDEAGVWLAGA' A
#
# COMPACT_ATOMS: atom_id res chain seq x y z
N MET A 1 -3.51 -6.01 -19.74
CA MET A 1 -3.64 -4.72 -19.03
C MET A 1 -3.40 -5.03 -17.56
N ASP A 2 -2.16 -5.09 -17.11
CA ASP A 2 -1.87 -5.17 -15.67
C ASP A 2 -1.57 -3.76 -15.21
N GLY A 3 -2.61 -3.07 -14.76
CA GLY A 3 -2.49 -1.78 -14.11
C GLY A 3 -2.21 -2.01 -12.62
N GLU A 4 -1.17 -1.38 -12.10
CA GLU A 4 -0.88 -1.42 -10.67
C GLU A 4 -1.66 -0.34 -9.92
N LEU A 5 -2.13 -0.67 -8.72
CA LEU A 5 -2.85 0.27 -7.87
C LEU A 5 -1.91 1.07 -6.98
N TYR A 6 -2.12 2.38 -6.97
CA TYR A 6 -1.38 3.34 -6.14
C TYR A 6 -2.35 4.19 -5.33
N VAL A 7 -1.88 4.63 -4.16
CA VAL A 7 -2.49 5.72 -3.40
C VAL A 7 -1.59 6.94 -3.45
N CYS A 8 -2.18 8.12 -3.63
CA CYS A 8 -1.47 9.38 -3.66
C CYS A 8 -1.52 10.05 -2.28
N SER A 9 -0.37 10.39 -1.71
CA SER A 9 -0.29 11.14 -0.45
C SER A 9 -0.99 12.50 -0.60
N PRO A 10 -1.92 12.88 0.29
CA PRO A 10 -2.66 14.12 0.14
C PRO A 10 -1.76 15.36 0.28
N LEU A 11 -0.68 15.25 1.07
CA LEU A 11 0.22 16.36 1.39
C LEU A 11 1.14 16.69 0.22
N TYR A 12 1.87 15.71 -0.29
CA TYR A 12 2.99 15.94 -1.23
C TYR A 12 2.90 15.12 -2.52
N LYS A 13 1.78 14.45 -2.73
CA LYS A 13 1.46 13.74 -3.98
C LYS A 13 2.38 12.59 -4.37
N GLN A 14 3.17 12.04 -3.44
CA GLN A 14 3.87 10.79 -3.72
C GLN A 14 2.89 9.65 -3.94
N HIS A 15 3.19 8.77 -4.89
CA HIS A 15 2.40 7.60 -5.21
C HIS A 15 3.02 6.36 -4.58
N TYR A 16 2.26 5.70 -3.69
CA TYR A 16 2.69 4.47 -3.02
C TYR A 16 1.94 3.27 -3.60
N ARG A 17 2.69 2.26 -4.04
CA ARG A 17 2.11 1.01 -4.60
C ARG A 17 1.45 0.19 -3.50
N LEU A 18 0.16 -0.15 -3.65
CA LEU A 18 -0.59 -0.85 -2.60
C LEU A 18 -0.05 -2.26 -2.27
N THR A 19 0.57 -2.92 -3.25
CA THR A 19 1.07 -4.30 -3.07
C THR A 19 2.43 -4.37 -2.37
N THR A 20 3.25 -3.31 -2.43
CA THR A 20 4.64 -3.33 -1.93
C THR A 20 4.96 -2.22 -0.94
N GLY A 21 4.18 -1.14 -0.92
CA GLY A 21 4.45 0.08 -0.18
C GLY A 21 5.52 0.99 -0.79
N ALA A 22 6.12 0.61 -1.93
CA ALA A 22 7.18 1.40 -2.57
C ALA A 22 6.64 2.74 -3.08
N CYS A 23 7.39 3.83 -2.85
CA CYS A 23 7.15 5.14 -3.43
C CYS A 23 7.66 5.16 -4.87
N LEU A 24 6.87 5.71 -5.79
CA LEU A 24 7.24 5.82 -7.21
C LEU A 24 8.30 6.91 -7.44
N GLU A 25 8.23 8.00 -6.70
CA GLU A 25 9.06 9.19 -6.90
C GLU A 25 10.40 9.14 -6.15
N ASP A 26 10.43 8.43 -5.03
CA ASP A 26 11.60 8.35 -4.15
C ASP A 26 11.85 6.91 -3.69
N PRO A 27 12.86 6.22 -4.24
CA PRO A 27 13.19 4.84 -3.87
C PRO A 27 13.59 4.66 -2.39
N GLN A 28 13.95 5.73 -1.69
CA GLN A 28 14.28 5.69 -0.27
C GLN A 28 13.03 5.66 0.62
N LEU A 29 11.88 6.11 0.11
CA LEU A 29 10.61 6.11 0.83
C LEU A 29 9.83 4.81 0.61
N ARG A 30 9.38 4.21 1.71
CA ARG A 30 8.52 3.02 1.66
C ARG A 30 7.53 3.02 2.81
N ALA A 31 6.25 2.91 2.47
CA ALA A 31 5.20 2.66 3.45
C ALA A 31 5.28 1.21 3.96
N GLN A 32 5.04 1.01 5.25
CA GLN A 32 4.98 -0.34 5.82
C GLN A 32 3.77 -1.08 5.24
N LYS A 33 4.04 -2.20 4.58
CA LYS A 33 3.00 -3.14 4.15
C LYS A 33 2.63 -4.05 5.32
N VAL A 34 1.34 -4.24 5.55
CA VAL A 34 0.80 -5.23 6.47
C VAL A 34 -0.04 -6.21 5.66
N ASP A 35 0.11 -7.51 5.92
CA ASP A 35 -0.71 -8.52 5.26
C ASP A 35 -2.14 -8.49 5.80
N ILE A 36 -3.10 -8.64 4.90
CA ILE A 36 -4.53 -8.62 5.24
C ILE A 36 -5.20 -9.93 4.87
N ARG A 37 -6.21 -10.31 5.65
CA ARG A 37 -7.12 -11.42 5.34
C ARG A 37 -8.55 -10.89 5.40
N ILE A 38 -9.38 -11.31 4.45
CA ILE A 38 -10.80 -10.96 4.41
C ILE A 38 -11.60 -12.25 4.47
N ASP A 39 -12.60 -12.31 5.36
CA ASP A 39 -13.57 -13.39 5.46
C ASP A 39 -14.97 -12.82 5.69
N GLU A 40 -15.97 -13.69 5.89
CA GLU A 40 -17.37 -13.29 6.11
C GLU A 40 -17.56 -12.40 7.35
N ALA A 41 -16.68 -12.50 8.33
CA ALA A 41 -16.76 -11.75 9.58
C ALA A 41 -16.08 -10.37 9.48
N GLY A 42 -15.18 -10.16 8.52
CA GLY A 42 -14.60 -8.84 8.26
C GLY A 42 -13.17 -8.86 7.71
N VAL A 43 -12.43 -7.79 8.03
CA VAL A 43 -11.07 -7.54 7.57
C VAL A 43 -10.10 -7.66 8.74
N TRP A 44 -9.03 -8.43 8.55
CA TRP A 44 -8.05 -8.77 9.56
C TRP A 44 -6.65 -8.34 9.12
N LEU A 45 -5.83 -7.89 10.07
CA LEU A 45 -4.42 -7.56 9.85
C LEU A 45 -3.54 -8.67 10.45
N ALA A 46 -2.50 -9.09 9.74
CA ALA A 46 -1.45 -9.92 10.32
C ALA A 46 -0.74 -9.11 11.42
N GLY A 47 -0.65 -9.69 12.62
CA GLY A 47 -0.18 -8.98 13.82
C GLY A 47 1.20 -8.33 13.63
N ALA A 48 1.31 -7.10 14.14
CA ALA A 48 2.56 -6.37 14.32
C ALA A 48 3.34 -6.91 15.52
#